data_AF-A0A4W6C892-F1
#
_entry.id   AF-A0A4W6C892-F1
#
_cell.length_a   1.000
_cell.length_b   1.000
_cell.length_c   1.000
_cell.angle_alpha   90.00
_cell.angle_beta   90.00
_cell.angle_gamma   90.00
#
_symmetry.space_group_name_H-M   'P 1'
#
loop_
_entity.id
_entity.type
_entity.pdbx_description
1 polymer ?
#
loop_
_entity_poly.entity_id
_entity_poly.type
_entity_poly.pdbx_seq_one_letter_code
_entity_poly.pdbx_strand_id
1 'polypeptide(L)'
;MFTIKKKSAFTVLYHHIQAWALFYLVFSFRSQLPWASCNNTWNTANCLGLQSFNSSTPSGNQTTSAAIEFWERRVLVVSGGIEELGSVRWELALCLLACWVFCYFSIWKGVRSSGKVAYVTAPFPYVMLLILLIRGLTLPGAWEGIYFYLYPDLNQLTNLEVWIEAASQIFYSYNVAVGTLHVLGSYCDYTNNCYKDCYWLCLLNSGTSFVAGFVVFSVLGFMAQKQGVNVDNVAESGPGLAFITYPQATALMPLPQLWTACFFLMLIMLGVDTHFVSVEGVITSVGDLFPKLFRTPVRHEIFVLFICSFFFLIHLILVTEGGIYVFQLIDYYSCTRACQDFMAVCQCLAMGWIFGADNFSNIIKDMTGQRPSVFFKLCWKYIIPPLMMISFIVYLVDYKHLEVNDWYIYPDWAYALGWAMTLSSVLMVPLWAAGQMCLASGTFREVSVQRRRVLDHVS
;
A
#
# COMPACT_ATOMS: atom_id res chain seq x y z
N MET A 1 -20.76 4.52 -1.91
CA MET A 1 -20.23 4.02 -3.20
C MET A 1 -19.26 5.01 -3.85
N PHE A 2 -19.60 6.28 -4.10
CA PHE A 2 -18.66 7.23 -4.74
C PHE A 2 -17.36 7.48 -3.94
N THR A 3 -17.42 7.66 -2.62
CA THR A 3 -16.21 7.81 -1.76
C THR A 3 -15.25 6.64 -1.86
N ILE A 4 -15.81 5.44 -1.96
CA ILE A 4 -15.10 4.17 -2.09
C ILE A 4 -14.36 4.14 -3.46
N LYS A 5 -15.00 4.61 -4.53
CA LYS A 5 -14.40 4.71 -5.87
C LYS A 5 -13.20 5.64 -5.92
N LYS A 6 -13.27 6.79 -5.23
CA LYS A 6 -12.19 7.78 -5.21
C LYS A 6 -10.95 7.28 -4.45
N LYS A 7 -11.15 6.61 -3.31
CA LYS A 7 -10.06 5.99 -2.56
C LYS A 7 -9.35 4.89 -3.34
N SER A 8 -10.11 4.03 -4.03
CA SER A 8 -9.55 3.01 -4.93
C SER A 8 -8.63 3.63 -5.99
N ALA A 9 -8.96 4.83 -6.51
CA ALA A 9 -8.12 5.53 -7.48
C ALA A 9 -6.83 6.10 -6.88
N PHE A 10 -6.84 6.55 -5.62
CA PHE A 10 -5.61 6.96 -4.93
C PHE A 10 -4.71 5.77 -4.62
N THR A 11 -5.27 4.61 -4.27
CA THR A 11 -4.49 3.37 -4.10
C THR A 11 -3.77 2.98 -5.39
N VAL A 12 -4.34 3.28 -6.58
CA VAL A 12 -3.66 3.04 -7.86
C VAL A 12 -2.32 3.80 -7.94
N LEU A 13 -2.21 4.99 -7.33
CA LEU A 13 -1.02 5.85 -7.40
C LEU A 13 0.24 5.24 -6.77
N TYR A 14 0.09 4.26 -5.89
CA TYR A 14 1.20 3.58 -5.22
C TYR A 14 1.92 2.55 -6.10
N HIS A 15 1.33 2.15 -7.23
CA HIS A 15 1.87 1.04 -8.02
C HIS A 15 3.07 1.44 -8.89
N HIS A 16 3.46 2.71 -8.93
CA HIS A 16 4.75 3.12 -9.52
C HIS A 16 5.95 2.51 -8.79
N ILE A 17 5.81 2.10 -7.51
CA ILE A 17 6.85 1.38 -6.76
C ILE A 17 7.30 0.10 -7.49
N GLN A 18 6.39 -0.54 -8.24
CA GLN A 18 6.74 -1.70 -9.06
C GLN A 18 7.72 -1.35 -10.19
N ALA A 19 7.65 -0.13 -10.71
CA ALA A 19 8.61 0.34 -11.72
C ALA A 19 10.01 0.49 -11.13
N TRP A 20 10.13 0.97 -9.89
CA TRP A 20 11.40 0.97 -9.15
C TRP A 20 11.91 -0.46 -8.93
N ALA A 21 11.06 -1.39 -8.48
CA ALA A 21 11.46 -2.78 -8.30
C ALA A 21 11.91 -3.45 -9.60
N LEU A 22 11.20 -3.20 -10.72
CA LEU A 22 11.59 -3.68 -12.04
C LEU A 22 12.90 -3.08 -12.51
N PHE A 23 13.14 -1.80 -12.25
CA PHE A 23 14.41 -1.14 -12.54
C PHE A 23 15.56 -1.85 -11.82
N TYR A 24 15.46 -2.07 -10.51
CA TYR A 24 16.48 -2.79 -9.75
C TYR A 24 16.65 -4.24 -10.21
N LEU A 25 15.55 -4.93 -10.57
CA LEU A 25 15.62 -6.29 -11.12
C LEU A 25 16.47 -6.33 -12.39
N VAL A 26 16.29 -5.38 -13.31
CA VAL A 26 17.11 -5.29 -14.53
C VAL A 26 18.60 -5.10 -14.20
N PHE A 27 18.93 -4.23 -13.23
CA PHE A 27 20.31 -4.02 -12.81
C PHE A 27 20.91 -5.21 -12.02
N SER A 28 20.07 -6.08 -11.46
CA SER A 28 20.52 -7.28 -10.73
C SER A 28 21.23 -8.29 -11.64
N PHE A 29 21.03 -8.22 -12.96
CA PHE A 29 21.70 -9.08 -13.94
C PHE A 29 23.07 -8.59 -14.39
N ARG A 30 23.59 -7.49 -13.82
CA ARG A 30 24.96 -7.04 -14.09
C ARG A 30 26.01 -7.87 -13.35
N SER A 31 27.20 -7.97 -13.93
CA SER A 31 28.34 -8.68 -13.33
C SER A 31 28.78 -8.08 -11.98
N GLN A 32 28.59 -6.78 -11.80
CA GLN A 32 28.72 -6.09 -10.52
C GLN A 32 27.45 -5.30 -10.26
N LEU A 33 26.92 -5.40 -9.04
CA LEU A 33 25.76 -4.63 -8.63
C LEU A 33 26.13 -3.14 -8.54
N PRO A 34 25.34 -2.22 -9.12
CA PRO A 34 25.71 -0.82 -9.21
C PRO A 34 25.69 -0.11 -7.85
N TRP A 35 24.86 -0.57 -6.90
CA TRP A 35 24.83 -0.09 -5.51
C TRP A 35 25.92 -0.72 -4.62
N ALA A 36 26.82 -1.55 -5.17
CA ALA A 36 27.90 -2.18 -4.41
C ALA A 36 29.23 -1.38 -4.40
N SER A 37 29.39 -0.40 -5.29
CA SER A 37 30.63 0.36 -5.44
C SER A 37 30.37 1.83 -5.72
N CYS A 38 31.35 2.67 -5.41
CA CYS A 38 31.32 4.11 -5.66
C CYS A 38 32.01 4.50 -6.98
N ASN A 39 32.31 3.54 -7.87
CA ASN A 39 33.04 3.78 -9.11
C ASN A 39 32.09 3.95 -10.31
N ASN A 40 31.01 4.71 -10.11
CA ASN A 40 30.05 5.00 -11.18
C ASN A 40 29.97 6.51 -11.45
N THR A 41 29.42 6.86 -12.61
CA THR A 41 29.33 8.26 -13.07
C THR A 41 28.42 9.14 -12.22
N TRP A 42 27.52 8.55 -11.43
CA TRP A 42 26.60 9.27 -10.54
C TRP A 42 27.13 9.45 -9.12
N ASN A 43 28.27 8.82 -8.79
CA ASN A 43 28.80 8.84 -7.44
C ASN A 43 29.54 10.14 -7.12
N THR A 44 29.49 10.56 -5.87
CA THR A 44 30.26 11.73 -5.38
C THR A 44 31.56 11.31 -4.69
N ALA A 45 32.43 12.28 -4.41
CA ALA A 45 33.66 12.06 -3.65
C ALA A 45 33.41 11.59 -2.20
N ASN A 46 32.20 11.81 -1.66
CA ASN A 46 31.82 11.43 -0.30
C ASN A 46 31.21 10.02 -0.21
N CYS A 47 31.12 9.31 -1.34
CA CYS A 47 30.56 7.98 -1.41
C CYS A 47 31.46 6.94 -0.73
N LEU A 48 30.86 6.15 0.17
CA LEU A 48 31.47 4.99 0.81
C LEU A 48 30.93 3.69 0.20
N GLY A 49 31.83 2.94 -0.42
CA GLY A 49 31.54 1.61 -0.96
C GLY A 49 31.59 0.54 0.13
N LEU A 50 31.15 -0.68 -0.18
CA LEU A 50 31.17 -1.76 0.81
C LEU A 50 32.57 -2.19 1.27
N GLN A 51 33.63 -1.82 0.53
CA GLN A 51 35.02 -2.17 0.85
C GLN A 51 35.69 -1.21 1.85
N SER A 52 35.16 -0.01 2.09
CA SER A 52 35.81 1.00 2.94
C SER A 52 35.61 0.77 4.44
N PHE A 53 34.72 -0.13 4.87
CA PHE A 53 34.46 -0.41 6.30
C PHE A 53 35.65 -1.02 7.07
N ASN A 54 36.68 -1.52 6.37
CA ASN A 54 37.92 -2.02 6.98
C ASN A 54 39.01 -0.94 7.13
N SER A 55 38.80 0.26 6.57
CA SER A 55 39.77 1.34 6.63
C SER A 55 39.28 2.39 7.62
N SER A 56 40.05 2.64 8.67
CA SER A 56 39.82 3.72 9.65
C SER A 56 40.03 5.09 9.01
N THR A 57 39.18 5.46 8.05
CA THR A 57 39.09 6.83 7.54
C THR A 57 38.29 7.68 8.54
N PRO A 58 38.73 8.93 8.83
CA PRO A 58 38.00 9.79 9.74
C PRO A 58 36.61 10.06 9.16
N SER A 59 35.60 9.90 10.00
CA SER A 59 34.22 10.32 9.75
C SER A 59 34.19 11.83 9.47
N GLY A 60 34.35 12.20 8.19
CA GLY A 60 33.95 13.52 7.71
C GLY A 60 32.44 13.63 7.82
N ASN A 61 31.94 14.80 8.22
CA ASN A 61 30.55 15.00 8.69
C ASN A 61 29.43 14.70 7.68
N GLN A 62 29.68 14.19 6.46
CA GLN A 62 28.65 13.91 5.45
C GLN A 62 29.07 12.79 4.48
N THR A 63 29.38 11.59 4.97
CA THR A 63 29.59 10.42 4.10
C THR A 63 28.28 9.71 3.77
N THR A 64 28.11 9.26 2.53
CA THR A 64 26.89 8.59 2.02
C THR A 64 27.22 7.19 1.50
N SER A 65 26.29 6.24 1.59
CA SER A 65 26.52 4.89 1.05
C SER A 65 26.32 4.84 -0.47
N ALA A 66 27.01 3.91 -1.14
CA ALA A 66 26.81 3.66 -2.57
C ALA A 66 25.34 3.33 -2.93
N ALA A 67 24.59 2.73 -2.00
CA ALA A 67 23.17 2.41 -2.19
C ALA A 67 22.28 3.66 -2.14
N ILE A 68 22.53 4.58 -1.19
CA ILE A 68 21.84 5.87 -1.12
C ILE A 68 22.09 6.66 -2.41
N GLU A 69 23.34 6.78 -2.85
CA GLU A 69 23.66 7.51 -4.07
C GLU A 69 23.09 6.84 -5.34
N PHE A 70 23.02 5.51 -5.38
CA PHE A 70 22.35 4.82 -6.47
C PHE A 70 20.85 5.17 -6.51
N TRP A 71 20.18 5.14 -5.36
CA TRP A 71 18.77 5.52 -5.25
C TRP A 71 18.52 6.97 -5.64
N GLU A 72 19.20 7.91 -4.99
CA GLU A 72 18.93 9.34 -5.15
C GLU A 72 19.49 9.91 -6.46
N ARG A 73 20.67 9.47 -6.90
CA ARG A 73 21.40 10.10 -8.02
C ARG A 73 21.39 9.31 -9.32
N ARG A 74 20.93 8.04 -9.31
CA ARG A 74 20.85 7.23 -10.53
C ARG A 74 19.44 6.79 -10.87
N VAL A 75 18.70 6.25 -9.90
CA VAL A 75 17.33 5.78 -10.09
C VAL A 75 16.42 6.99 -10.21
N LEU A 76 16.34 7.79 -9.15
CA LEU A 76 15.43 8.94 -9.08
C LEU A 76 16.00 10.17 -9.78
N VAL A 77 17.28 10.49 -9.54
CA VAL A 77 17.87 11.80 -9.88
C VAL A 77 17.03 12.90 -9.22
N VAL A 78 17.02 12.87 -7.89
CA VAL A 78 16.15 13.73 -7.07
C VAL A 78 16.42 15.20 -7.38
N SER A 79 15.35 15.96 -7.66
CA SER A 79 15.40 17.40 -7.88
C SER A 79 15.44 18.19 -6.56
N GLY A 80 15.46 19.52 -6.62
CA GLY A 80 15.49 20.36 -5.42
C GLY A 80 14.20 20.38 -4.61
N GLY A 81 13.05 20.02 -5.20
CA GLY A 81 11.75 20.08 -4.54
C GLY A 81 10.57 19.77 -5.47
N ILE A 82 9.35 19.81 -4.91
CA ILE A 82 8.11 19.59 -5.66
C ILE A 82 7.84 20.66 -6.72
N GLU A 83 8.38 21.88 -6.56
CA GLU A 83 8.30 22.94 -7.56
C GLU A 83 9.13 22.63 -8.82
N GLU A 84 10.15 21.79 -8.67
CA GLU A 84 11.11 21.42 -9.70
C GLU A 84 10.91 19.96 -10.11
N LEU A 85 9.81 19.65 -10.81
CA LEU A 85 9.54 18.27 -11.24
C LEU A 85 10.63 17.67 -12.13
N GLY A 86 11.36 18.52 -12.87
CA GLY A 86 12.44 18.09 -13.76
C GLY A 86 11.97 17.27 -14.95
N SER A 87 12.86 16.42 -15.47
CA SER A 87 12.58 15.58 -16.64
C SER A 87 11.95 14.23 -16.24
N VAL A 88 11.20 13.62 -17.16
CA VAL A 88 10.70 12.23 -17.00
C VAL A 88 11.89 11.28 -17.13
N ARG A 89 12.12 10.44 -16.12
CA ARG A 89 13.16 9.41 -16.13
C ARG A 89 12.75 8.31 -17.12
N TRP A 90 13.23 8.39 -18.37
CA TRP A 90 12.76 7.51 -19.45
C TRP A 90 12.90 6.01 -19.15
N GLU A 91 13.96 5.59 -18.47
CA GLU A 91 14.15 4.18 -18.08
C GLU A 91 13.07 3.72 -17.08
N LEU A 92 12.74 4.56 -16.09
CA LEU A 92 11.63 4.30 -15.17
C LEU A 92 10.28 4.36 -15.87
N ALA A 93 10.10 5.26 -16.84
CA ALA A 93 8.90 5.31 -17.66
C ALA A 93 8.70 4.04 -18.49
N LEU A 94 9.77 3.42 -18.99
CA LEU A 94 9.71 2.11 -19.65
C LEU A 94 9.37 0.98 -18.67
N CYS A 95 9.96 0.97 -17.47
CA CYS A 95 9.58 0.02 -16.42
C CYS A 95 8.10 0.17 -16.04
N LEU A 96 7.63 1.40 -15.88
CA LEU A 96 6.25 1.74 -15.61
C LEU A 96 5.31 1.27 -16.73
N LEU A 97 5.69 1.49 -18.00
CA LEU A 97 4.94 1.00 -19.15
C LEU A 97 4.82 -0.53 -19.13
N ALA A 98 5.91 -1.24 -18.84
CA ALA A 98 5.89 -2.70 -18.72
C ALA A 98 4.93 -3.17 -17.61
N CYS A 99 4.94 -2.52 -16.44
CA CYS A 99 3.99 -2.81 -15.36
C CYS A 99 2.53 -2.57 -15.79
N TRP A 100 2.24 -1.49 -16.51
CA TRP A 100 0.89 -1.19 -17.00
C TRP A 100 0.41 -2.13 -18.10
N VAL A 101 1.30 -2.53 -19.01
CA VAL A 101 1.00 -3.55 -20.03
C VAL A 101 0.68 -4.89 -19.36
N PHE A 102 1.46 -5.29 -18.36
CA PHE A 102 1.18 -6.49 -17.57
C PHE A 102 -0.18 -6.41 -16.86
N CYS A 103 -0.46 -5.28 -16.21
CA CYS A 103 -1.74 -5.02 -15.53
C CYS A 103 -2.91 -5.13 -16.51
N TYR A 104 -2.84 -4.47 -17.67
CA TYR A 104 -3.85 -4.53 -18.71
C TYR A 104 -4.19 -5.97 -19.13
N PHE A 105 -3.19 -6.77 -19.51
CA PHE A 105 -3.44 -8.16 -19.92
C PHE A 105 -3.90 -9.06 -18.77
N SER A 106 -3.62 -8.68 -17.52
CA SER A 106 -4.13 -9.40 -16.36
C SER A 106 -5.64 -9.23 -16.19
N ILE A 107 -6.20 -8.05 -16.48
CA ILE A 107 -7.62 -7.71 -16.22
C ILE A 107 -8.48 -7.48 -17.45
N TRP A 108 -7.93 -7.53 -18.67
CA TRP A 108 -8.67 -7.25 -19.90
C TRP A 108 -9.99 -8.04 -20.07
N LYS A 109 -10.06 -9.28 -19.54
CA LYS A 109 -11.28 -10.13 -19.51
C LYS A 109 -11.93 -10.20 -18.11
N GLY A 110 -11.68 -9.18 -17.28
CA GLY A 110 -12.12 -9.05 -15.90
C GLY A 110 -11.58 -10.14 -14.98
N VAL A 111 -12.32 -10.41 -13.90
CA VAL A 111 -11.98 -11.42 -12.86
C VAL A 111 -11.64 -12.83 -13.36
N ARG A 112 -12.10 -13.20 -14.56
CA ARG A 112 -11.75 -14.50 -15.17
C ARG A 112 -10.30 -14.58 -15.64
N SER A 113 -9.73 -13.46 -16.08
CA SER A 113 -8.31 -13.39 -16.47
C SER A 113 -7.44 -13.18 -15.24
N SER A 114 -7.81 -12.23 -14.38
CA SER A 114 -7.00 -11.93 -13.20
C SER A 114 -6.97 -13.10 -12.22
N GLY A 115 -8.07 -13.83 -12.06
CA GLY A 115 -8.11 -15.08 -11.30
C GLY A 115 -7.16 -16.15 -11.83
N LYS A 116 -6.92 -16.22 -13.16
CA LYS A 116 -5.94 -17.15 -13.75
C LYS A 116 -4.49 -16.71 -13.48
N VAL A 117 -4.22 -15.42 -13.61
CA VAL A 117 -2.89 -14.85 -13.33
C VAL A 117 -2.54 -15.04 -11.85
N ALA A 118 -3.50 -14.82 -10.95
CA ALA A 118 -3.36 -14.97 -9.50
C ALA A 118 -2.89 -16.37 -9.06
N TYR A 119 -3.17 -17.44 -9.82
CA TYR A 119 -2.64 -18.78 -9.50
C TYR A 119 -1.13 -18.88 -9.56
N VAL A 120 -0.46 -17.97 -10.27
CA VAL A 120 1.00 -17.88 -10.33
C VAL A 120 1.50 -16.76 -9.44
N THR A 121 0.92 -15.56 -9.57
CA THR A 121 1.43 -14.36 -8.91
C THR A 121 1.23 -14.37 -7.40
N ALA A 122 0.15 -14.96 -6.87
CA ALA A 122 -0.11 -14.98 -5.43
C ALA A 122 0.73 -16.03 -4.67
N PRO A 123 0.93 -17.29 -5.16
CA PRO A 123 1.80 -18.25 -4.48
C PRO A 123 3.29 -17.92 -4.58
N PHE A 124 3.71 -17.21 -5.63
CA PHE A 124 5.13 -16.99 -5.90
C PHE A 124 5.87 -16.24 -4.76
N PRO A 125 5.34 -15.15 -4.18
CA PRO A 125 5.92 -14.53 -2.99
C PRO A 125 6.12 -15.47 -1.82
N TYR A 126 5.24 -16.46 -1.59
CA TYR A 126 5.43 -17.44 -0.51
C TYR A 126 6.64 -18.35 -0.75
N VAL A 127 6.83 -18.79 -2.00
CA VAL A 127 8.02 -19.56 -2.38
C VAL A 127 9.28 -18.73 -2.18
N MET A 128 9.26 -17.45 -2.60
CA MET A 128 10.41 -16.56 -2.42
C MET A 128 10.67 -16.22 -0.96
N LEU A 129 9.64 -15.97 -0.16
CA LEU A 129 9.75 -15.74 1.28
C LEU A 129 10.38 -16.94 1.96
N LEU A 130 10.02 -18.17 1.59
CA LEU A 130 10.66 -19.38 2.13
C LEU A 130 12.15 -19.44 1.79
N ILE A 131 12.52 -19.18 0.53
CA ILE A 131 13.92 -19.17 0.08
C ILE A 131 14.73 -18.09 0.82
N LEU A 132 14.19 -16.87 0.91
CA LEU A 132 14.83 -15.75 1.58
C LEU A 132 14.86 -15.93 3.10
N LEU A 133 13.89 -16.61 3.69
CA LEU A 133 13.88 -16.97 5.11
C LEU A 133 15.00 -17.95 5.42
N ILE A 134 15.08 -19.07 4.67
CA ILE A 134 16.18 -20.03 4.84
C ILE A 134 17.52 -19.32 4.68
N ARG A 135 17.65 -18.48 3.64
CA ARG A 135 18.87 -17.73 3.43
C ARG A 135 19.18 -16.81 4.60
N GLY A 136 18.22 -15.96 4.99
CA GLY A 136 18.36 -14.98 6.06
C GLY A 136 18.77 -15.62 7.37
N LEU A 137 18.11 -16.72 7.76
CA LEU A 137 18.42 -17.46 9.00
C LEU A 137 19.79 -18.14 8.99
N THR A 138 20.34 -18.47 7.81
CA THR A 138 21.69 -19.05 7.69
C THR A 138 22.82 -18.01 7.67
N LEU A 139 22.51 -16.71 7.63
CA LEU A 139 23.52 -15.67 7.64
C LEU A 139 24.11 -15.47 9.05
N PRO A 140 25.40 -15.12 9.17
CA PRO A 140 25.96 -14.72 10.45
C PRO A 140 25.23 -13.47 10.95
N GLY A 141 24.91 -13.38 12.24
CA GLY A 141 24.28 -12.18 12.83
C GLY A 141 22.77 -12.13 12.67
N ALA A 142 22.16 -13.10 11.98
CA ALA A 142 20.72 -13.19 11.84
C ALA A 142 19.97 -13.18 13.18
N TRP A 143 20.57 -13.79 14.21
CA TRP A 143 19.98 -13.84 15.55
C TRP A 143 19.86 -12.47 16.22
N GLU A 144 20.82 -11.57 16.01
CA GLU A 144 20.77 -10.20 16.56
C GLU A 144 19.55 -9.44 16.02
N GLY A 145 19.29 -9.60 14.71
CA GLY A 145 18.11 -9.02 14.09
C GLY A 145 16.79 -9.66 14.56
N ILE A 146 16.74 -10.99 14.70
CA ILE A 146 15.54 -11.68 15.22
C ILE A 146 15.26 -11.29 16.68
N TYR A 147 16.32 -11.15 17.47
CA TYR A 147 16.20 -10.65 18.83
C TYR A 147 15.63 -9.23 18.82
N PHE A 148 16.18 -8.32 18.01
CA PHE A 148 15.62 -6.98 17.85
C PHE A 148 14.14 -6.98 17.41
N TYR A 149 13.76 -7.89 16.52
CA TYR A 149 12.37 -7.99 16.04
C TYR A 149 11.37 -8.43 17.12
N LEU A 150 11.76 -9.41 17.96
CA LEU A 150 10.82 -10.08 18.87
C LEU A 150 10.99 -9.68 20.34
N TYR A 151 12.06 -8.96 20.69
CA TYR A 151 12.31 -8.59 22.07
C TYR A 151 11.18 -7.69 22.60
N PRO A 152 10.42 -8.13 23.61
CA PRO A 152 9.24 -7.41 24.04
C PRO A 152 9.60 -6.28 25.01
N ASP A 153 9.43 -5.03 24.60
CA ASP A 153 9.40 -3.88 25.51
C ASP A 153 7.96 -3.58 25.95
N LEU A 154 7.58 -4.12 27.11
CA LEU A 154 6.21 -3.98 27.64
C LEU A 154 5.85 -2.52 27.99
N ASN A 155 6.83 -1.64 28.18
CA ASN A 155 6.56 -0.23 28.45
C ASN A 155 5.86 0.44 27.25
N GLN A 156 6.14 -0.03 26.03
CA GLN A 156 5.51 0.48 24.80
C GLN A 156 3.99 0.26 24.78
N LEU A 157 3.46 -0.72 25.52
CA LEU A 157 2.01 -0.95 25.59
C LEU A 157 1.26 0.17 26.32
N THR A 158 1.97 0.99 27.11
CA THR A 158 1.40 2.18 27.76
C THR A 158 1.30 3.37 26.80
N ASN A 159 2.03 3.33 25.68
CA ASN A 159 1.99 4.39 24.67
C ASN A 159 0.77 4.20 23.75
N LEU A 160 -0.13 5.18 23.76
CA LEU A 160 -1.32 5.18 22.92
C LEU A 160 -0.98 5.18 21.42
N GLU A 161 0.12 5.82 21.04
CA GLU A 161 0.58 5.89 19.65
C GLU A 161 0.84 4.50 19.06
N VAL A 162 1.42 3.58 19.85
CA VAL A 162 1.67 2.19 19.44
C VAL A 162 0.38 1.46 19.06
N TRP A 163 -0.71 1.71 19.78
CA TRP A 163 -2.02 1.13 19.46
C TRP A 163 -2.66 1.75 18.23
N ILE A 164 -2.49 3.06 18.04
CA ILE A 164 -2.97 3.77 16.85
C ILE A 164 -2.22 3.29 15.61
N GLU A 165 -0.89 3.13 15.68
CA GLU A 165 -0.09 2.54 14.60
C GLU A 165 -0.50 1.10 14.31
N ALA A 166 -0.73 0.28 15.34
CA ALA A 166 -1.20 -1.10 15.15
C ALA A 166 -2.57 -1.16 14.44
N ALA A 167 -3.52 -0.30 14.83
CA ALA A 167 -4.82 -0.22 14.17
C ALA A 167 -4.68 0.23 12.71
N SER A 168 -3.90 1.29 12.47
CA SER A 168 -3.58 1.83 11.14
C SER A 168 -2.98 0.75 10.24
N GLN A 169 -1.98 0.00 10.73
CA GLN A 169 -1.34 -1.09 10.01
C GLN A 169 -2.33 -2.17 9.56
N ILE A 170 -3.28 -2.55 10.42
CA ILE A 170 -4.32 -3.52 10.09
C ILE A 170 -5.27 -2.97 9.02
N PHE A 171 -5.70 -1.70 9.10
CA PHE A 171 -6.55 -1.10 8.07
C PHE A 171 -5.91 -1.12 6.68
N TYR A 172 -4.65 -0.67 6.58
CA TYR A 172 -3.92 -0.67 5.31
C TYR A 172 -3.63 -2.08 4.82
N SER A 173 -3.15 -2.98 5.70
CA SER A 173 -2.77 -4.34 5.32
C SER A 173 -3.94 -5.15 4.78
N TYR A 174 -5.14 -4.98 5.33
CA TYR A 174 -6.35 -5.67 4.82
C TYR A 174 -7.12 -4.88 3.76
N ASN A 175 -6.70 -3.66 3.43
CA ASN A 175 -7.39 -2.78 2.48
C ASN A 175 -8.87 -2.54 2.85
N VAL A 176 -9.16 -2.39 4.15
CA VAL A 176 -10.53 -2.20 4.68
C VAL A 176 -10.96 -0.74 4.50
N ALA A 177 -12.27 -0.52 4.32
CA ALA A 177 -12.87 0.80 4.09
C ALA A 177 -12.42 1.53 2.80
N VAL A 178 -11.72 0.84 1.88
CA VAL A 178 -11.30 1.36 0.56
C VAL A 178 -12.26 0.95 -0.54
N GLY A 179 -12.80 -0.27 -0.52
CA GLY A 179 -13.82 -0.75 -1.48
C GLY A 179 -13.50 -1.99 -2.27
N THR A 180 -12.21 -2.28 -2.38
CA THR A 180 -11.68 -3.39 -3.17
C THR A 180 -12.30 -4.73 -2.78
N LEU A 181 -12.43 -5.00 -1.48
CA LEU A 181 -13.08 -6.21 -0.97
C LEU A 181 -14.58 -6.29 -1.30
N HIS A 182 -15.28 -5.15 -1.43
CA HIS A 182 -16.68 -5.14 -1.85
C HIS A 182 -16.80 -5.53 -3.33
N VAL A 183 -15.88 -5.04 -4.16
CA VAL A 183 -15.83 -5.39 -5.58
C VAL A 183 -15.51 -6.87 -5.75
N LEU A 184 -14.46 -7.38 -5.10
CA LEU A 184 -14.14 -8.82 -5.18
C LEU A 184 -15.28 -9.69 -4.64
N GLY A 185 -15.89 -9.31 -3.52
CA GLY A 185 -17.04 -10.03 -2.96
C GLY A 185 -18.26 -10.06 -3.89
N SER A 186 -18.44 -9.06 -4.75
CA SER A 186 -19.55 -9.02 -5.72
C SER A 186 -19.45 -10.07 -6.83
N TYR A 187 -18.27 -10.67 -7.02
CA TYR A 187 -18.04 -11.76 -7.96
C TYR A 187 -18.13 -13.16 -7.33
N CYS A 188 -18.24 -13.25 -6.00
CA CYS A 188 -18.42 -14.52 -5.31
C CYS A 188 -19.83 -15.06 -5.51
N ASP A 189 -19.96 -16.39 -5.49
CA ASP A 189 -21.27 -17.04 -5.47
C ASP A 189 -22.05 -16.64 -4.21
N TYR A 190 -23.37 -16.47 -4.33
CA TYR A 190 -24.22 -16.03 -3.22
C TYR A 190 -24.12 -16.93 -1.98
N THR A 191 -24.02 -18.24 -2.19
CA THR A 191 -23.94 -19.25 -1.13
C THR A 191 -22.50 -19.51 -0.65
N ASN A 192 -21.52 -18.73 -1.12
CA ASN A 192 -20.14 -18.88 -0.71
C ASN A 192 -19.99 -18.59 0.80
N ASN A 193 -19.18 -19.42 1.49
CA ASN A 193 -18.95 -19.25 2.92
C ASN A 193 -17.91 -18.16 3.18
N CYS A 194 -18.32 -16.90 3.02
CA CYS A 194 -17.48 -15.73 3.24
C CYS A 194 -16.97 -15.64 4.68
N TYR A 195 -17.67 -16.22 5.66
CA TYR A 195 -17.22 -16.26 7.05
C TYR A 195 -15.92 -17.05 7.20
N LYS A 196 -15.85 -18.23 6.57
CA LYS A 196 -14.63 -19.06 6.55
C LYS A 196 -13.51 -18.38 5.77
N ASP A 197 -13.83 -17.75 4.65
CA ASP A 197 -12.84 -17.07 3.82
C ASP A 197 -12.19 -15.90 4.57
N CYS A 198 -12.98 -15.09 5.28
CA CYS A 198 -12.48 -14.00 6.12
C CYS A 198 -11.48 -14.50 7.18
N TYR A 199 -11.74 -15.65 7.81
CA TYR A 199 -10.80 -16.23 8.78
C TYR A 199 -9.45 -16.58 8.14
N TRP A 200 -9.47 -17.27 6.99
CA TRP A 200 -8.26 -17.62 6.27
C TRP A 200 -7.51 -16.39 5.73
N LEU A 201 -8.23 -15.39 5.21
CA LEU A 201 -7.64 -14.13 4.77
C LEU A 201 -6.92 -13.43 5.92
N CYS A 202 -7.54 -13.36 7.10
CA CYS A 202 -6.91 -12.81 8.31
C CYS A 202 -5.66 -13.59 8.72
N LEU A 203 -5.76 -14.91 8.81
CA LEU A 203 -4.63 -15.74 9.22
C LEU A 203 -3.47 -15.65 8.23
N LEU A 204 -3.74 -15.73 6.93
CA LEU A 204 -2.73 -15.70 5.89
C LEU A 204 -2.07 -14.33 5.78
N ASN A 205 -2.82 -13.23 5.79
CA ASN A 205 -2.25 -11.89 5.70
C ASN A 205 -1.34 -11.59 6.91
N SER A 206 -1.85 -11.72 8.14
CA SER A 206 -1.05 -11.46 9.34
C SER A 206 0.09 -12.46 9.52
N GLY A 207 -0.12 -13.74 9.18
CA GLY A 207 0.93 -14.76 9.20
C GLY A 207 2.05 -14.47 8.20
N THR A 208 1.71 -13.99 7.00
CA THR A 208 2.69 -13.59 5.98
C THR A 208 3.53 -12.41 6.49
N SER A 209 2.89 -11.38 7.06
CA SER A 209 3.59 -10.23 7.65
C SER A 209 4.54 -10.63 8.78
N PHE A 210 4.12 -11.58 9.63
CA PHE A 210 4.98 -12.11 10.70
C PHE A 210 6.21 -12.84 10.14
N VAL A 211 6.02 -13.73 9.15
CA VAL A 211 7.12 -14.45 8.48
C VAL A 211 8.04 -13.50 7.72
N ALA A 212 7.49 -12.50 7.03
CA ALA A 212 8.27 -11.47 6.35
C ALA A 212 9.13 -10.66 7.32
N GLY A 213 8.66 -10.43 8.55
CA GLY A 213 9.45 -9.86 9.64
C GLY A 213 10.74 -10.64 9.90
N PHE A 214 10.69 -11.98 9.99
CA PHE A 214 11.91 -12.80 10.12
C PHE A 214 12.84 -12.65 8.92
N VAL A 215 12.31 -12.60 7.69
CA VAL A 215 13.13 -12.40 6.48
C VAL A 215 13.86 -11.07 6.53
N VAL A 216 13.15 -9.97 6.85
CA VAL A 216 13.72 -8.63 6.98
C VAL A 216 14.76 -8.59 8.08
N PHE A 217 14.38 -8.92 9.30
CA PHE A 217 15.25 -8.70 10.44
C PHE A 217 16.44 -9.66 10.47
N SER A 218 16.33 -10.89 9.95
CA SER A 218 17.51 -11.76 9.82
C SER A 218 18.57 -11.18 8.86
N VAL A 219 18.14 -10.54 7.76
CA VAL A 219 19.04 -9.86 6.82
C VAL A 219 19.60 -8.56 7.41
N LEU A 220 18.79 -7.79 8.14
CA LEU A 220 19.26 -6.59 8.85
C LEU A 220 20.29 -6.93 9.94
N GLY A 221 20.08 -8.00 10.71
CA GLY A 221 21.05 -8.48 11.70
C GLY A 221 22.39 -8.86 11.06
N PHE A 222 22.35 -9.53 9.91
CA PHE A 222 23.56 -9.81 9.12
C PHE A 222 24.27 -8.53 8.67
N MET A 223 23.53 -7.54 8.17
CA MET A 223 24.10 -6.26 7.72
C MET A 223 24.71 -5.49 8.89
N ALA A 224 24.00 -5.42 10.02
CA ALA A 224 24.45 -4.80 11.27
C ALA A 224 25.77 -5.41 11.74
N GLN A 225 25.85 -6.75 11.82
CA GLN A 225 27.08 -7.44 12.21
C GLN A 225 28.22 -7.19 11.22
N LYS A 226 27.95 -7.18 9.91
CA LYS A 226 28.98 -6.94 8.89
C LYS A 226 29.52 -5.51 8.89
N GLN A 227 28.70 -4.55 9.28
CA GLN A 227 29.08 -3.13 9.35
C GLN A 227 29.55 -2.72 10.75
N GLY A 228 29.41 -3.58 11.76
CA GLY A 228 29.78 -3.28 13.14
C GLY A 228 28.90 -2.22 13.79
N VAL A 229 27.61 -2.16 13.42
CA VAL A 229 26.63 -1.19 13.94
C VAL A 229 25.42 -1.92 14.54
N ASN A 230 24.60 -1.23 15.32
CA ASN A 230 23.33 -1.78 15.83
C ASN A 230 22.29 -1.94 14.72
N VAL A 231 21.34 -2.85 14.92
CA VAL A 231 20.24 -3.14 13.97
C VAL A 231 19.37 -1.89 13.73
N ASP A 232 19.16 -1.10 14.77
CA ASP A 232 18.41 0.15 14.78
C ASP A 232 18.99 1.20 13.81
N ASN A 233 20.31 1.19 13.56
CA ASN A 233 20.96 2.12 12.63
C ASN A 233 20.84 1.71 11.16
N VAL A 234 20.48 0.45 10.88
CA VAL A 234 20.29 -0.06 9.51
C VAL A 234 18.83 -0.24 9.15
N ALA A 235 17.93 -0.21 10.13
CA ALA A 235 16.49 -0.30 9.95
C ALA A 235 15.90 1.04 9.46
N GLU A 236 15.92 1.26 8.14
CA GLU A 236 15.20 2.38 7.53
C GLU A 236 13.69 2.11 7.45
N SER A 237 12.89 3.17 7.32
CA SER A 237 11.44 3.09 7.10
C SER A 237 11.05 3.42 5.66
N GLY A 238 9.83 3.05 5.27
CA GLY A 238 9.29 3.36 3.95
C GLY A 238 10.07 2.71 2.79
N PRO A 239 10.13 3.36 1.62
CA PRO A 239 10.85 2.84 0.45
C PRO A 239 12.36 2.62 0.69
N GLY A 240 12.98 3.38 1.61
CA GLY A 240 14.41 3.27 1.92
C GLY A 240 14.81 1.85 2.34
N LEU A 241 13.99 1.20 3.18
CA LEU A 241 14.22 -0.19 3.58
C LEU A 241 14.38 -1.13 2.37
N ALA A 242 13.49 -1.02 1.39
CA ALA A 242 13.46 -1.92 0.23
C ALA A 242 14.46 -1.54 -0.86
N PHE A 243 14.76 -0.25 -1.05
CA PHE A 243 15.56 0.24 -2.18
C PHE A 243 16.97 0.73 -1.81
N ILE A 244 17.27 0.86 -0.52
CA ILE A 244 18.59 1.25 0.00
C ILE A 244 19.14 0.12 0.87
N THR A 245 18.51 -0.15 2.01
CA THR A 245 19.02 -1.11 3.02
C THR A 245 19.11 -2.53 2.48
N TYR A 246 18.04 -3.07 1.89
CA TYR A 246 18.04 -4.43 1.37
C TYR A 246 19.03 -4.66 0.20
N PRO A 247 19.11 -3.78 -0.80
CA PRO A 247 20.14 -3.86 -1.84
C PRO A 247 21.56 -3.82 -1.27
N GLN A 248 21.80 -2.99 -0.26
CA GLN A 248 23.07 -2.93 0.45
C GLN A 248 23.38 -4.25 1.19
N ALA A 249 22.39 -4.82 1.87
CA ALA A 249 22.55 -6.10 2.57
C ALA A 249 22.78 -7.27 1.60
N THR A 250 22.06 -7.33 0.48
CA THR A 250 22.24 -8.38 -0.54
C THR A 250 23.59 -8.27 -1.24
N ALA A 251 24.12 -7.05 -1.43
CA ALA A 251 25.47 -6.84 -1.97
C ALA A 251 26.60 -7.37 -1.06
N LEU A 252 26.34 -7.54 0.24
CA LEU A 252 27.28 -8.18 1.19
C LEU A 252 27.27 -9.72 1.13
N MET A 253 26.27 -10.32 0.49
CA MET A 253 26.12 -11.76 0.44
C MET A 253 26.94 -12.39 -0.69
N PRO A 254 27.40 -13.64 -0.55
CA PRO A 254 27.88 -14.42 -1.69
C PRO A 254 26.76 -14.61 -2.71
N LEU A 255 27.10 -14.56 -4.00
CA LEU A 255 26.16 -14.58 -5.12
C LEU A 255 25.12 -13.44 -5.03
N PRO A 256 25.55 -12.18 -4.89
CA PRO A 256 24.66 -11.08 -4.54
C PRO A 256 23.57 -10.86 -5.60
N GLN A 257 23.86 -11.08 -6.89
CA GLN A 257 22.89 -10.99 -7.98
C GLN A 257 21.67 -11.91 -7.79
N LEU A 258 21.88 -13.14 -7.32
CA LEU A 258 20.80 -14.10 -7.11
C LEU A 258 19.83 -13.59 -6.06
N TRP A 259 20.35 -13.16 -4.90
CA TRP A 259 19.52 -12.72 -3.78
C TRP A 259 18.80 -11.42 -4.11
N THR A 260 19.47 -10.48 -4.78
CA THR A 260 18.80 -9.24 -5.19
C THR A 260 17.72 -9.49 -6.24
N ALA A 261 17.97 -10.38 -7.22
CA ALA A 261 16.95 -10.76 -8.20
C ALA A 261 15.75 -11.46 -7.55
N CYS A 262 15.97 -12.39 -6.61
CA CYS A 262 14.90 -13.03 -5.85
C CYS A 262 14.06 -12.00 -5.07
N PHE A 263 14.72 -11.06 -4.40
CA PHE A 263 14.05 -10.02 -3.62
C PHE A 263 13.20 -9.09 -4.49
N PHE A 264 13.75 -8.53 -5.57
CA PHE A 264 12.99 -7.63 -6.42
C PHE A 264 11.91 -8.34 -7.24
N LEU A 265 12.14 -9.60 -7.65
CA LEU A 265 11.09 -10.40 -8.29
C LEU A 265 9.94 -10.69 -7.31
N MET A 266 10.24 -10.98 -6.04
CA MET A 266 9.24 -11.11 -4.99
C MET A 266 8.45 -9.80 -4.80
N LEU A 267 9.13 -8.64 -4.71
CA LEU A 267 8.48 -7.34 -4.57
C LEU A 267 7.55 -7.01 -5.74
N ILE A 268 7.96 -7.32 -6.97
CA ILE A 268 7.12 -7.13 -8.16
C ILE A 268 5.87 -8.00 -8.05
N MET A 269 6.02 -9.29 -7.74
CA MET A 269 4.89 -10.23 -7.65
C MET A 269 3.92 -9.86 -6.51
N LEU A 270 4.43 -9.42 -5.35
CA LEU A 270 3.60 -8.89 -4.26
C LEU A 270 2.78 -7.66 -4.69
N GLY A 271 3.39 -6.75 -5.45
CA GLY A 271 2.71 -5.55 -5.92
C GLY A 271 1.70 -5.83 -7.04
N VAL A 272 1.94 -6.85 -7.87
CA VAL A 272 1.18 -7.09 -9.10
C VAL A 272 -0.28 -7.41 -8.80
N ASP A 273 -0.52 -8.27 -7.81
CA ASP A 273 -1.88 -8.66 -7.43
C ASP A 273 -2.67 -7.47 -6.89
N THR A 274 -2.03 -6.65 -6.06
CA THR A 274 -2.63 -5.44 -5.52
C THR A 274 -2.93 -4.42 -6.63
N HIS A 275 -2.03 -4.29 -7.60
CA HIS A 275 -2.18 -3.37 -8.73
C HIS A 275 -3.41 -3.70 -9.55
N PHE A 276 -3.50 -4.92 -10.08
CA PHE A 276 -4.57 -5.24 -10.98
C PHE A 276 -5.92 -5.31 -10.27
N VAL A 277 -5.96 -5.70 -8.99
CA VAL A 277 -7.19 -5.69 -8.18
C VAL A 277 -7.66 -4.26 -7.91
N SER A 278 -6.75 -3.32 -7.64
CA SER A 278 -7.10 -1.91 -7.42
C SER A 278 -7.69 -1.26 -8.67
N VAL A 279 -7.12 -1.56 -9.83
CA VAL A 279 -7.61 -1.05 -11.12
C VAL A 279 -8.94 -1.71 -11.49
N GLU A 280 -9.10 -3.02 -11.28
CA GLU A 280 -10.38 -3.72 -11.43
C GLU A 280 -11.46 -3.07 -10.55
N GLY A 281 -11.11 -2.69 -9.31
CA GLY A 281 -12.00 -1.96 -8.40
C GLY A 281 -12.60 -0.68 -9.01
N VAL A 282 -11.79 0.08 -9.76
CA VAL A 282 -12.23 1.29 -10.48
C VAL A 282 -13.07 0.91 -11.70
N ILE A 283 -12.63 -0.08 -12.48
CA ILE A 283 -13.30 -0.54 -13.72
C ILE A 283 -14.69 -1.07 -13.41
N THR A 284 -14.83 -2.01 -12.48
CA THR A 284 -16.12 -2.58 -12.07
C THR A 284 -17.05 -1.49 -11.55
N SER A 285 -16.51 -0.60 -10.72
CA SER A 285 -17.26 0.52 -10.15
C SER A 285 -17.85 1.46 -11.21
N VAL A 286 -17.12 1.75 -12.28
CA VAL A 286 -17.63 2.59 -13.38
C VAL A 286 -18.55 1.77 -14.30
N GLY A 287 -18.19 0.52 -14.57
CA GLY A 287 -18.98 -0.41 -15.39
C GLY A 287 -20.38 -0.67 -14.85
N ASP A 288 -20.54 -0.71 -13.53
CA ASP A 288 -21.83 -0.91 -12.86
C ASP A 288 -22.75 0.31 -12.94
N LEU A 289 -22.21 1.52 -13.15
CA LEU A 289 -23.03 2.72 -13.36
C LEU A 289 -23.63 2.77 -14.77
N PHE A 290 -22.91 2.22 -15.76
CA PHE A 290 -23.30 2.28 -17.18
C PHE A 290 -23.24 0.88 -17.82
N PRO A 291 -24.03 -0.09 -17.35
CA PRO A 291 -23.90 -1.50 -17.74
C PRO A 291 -24.15 -1.72 -19.24
N LYS A 292 -25.05 -0.94 -19.85
CA LYS A 292 -25.39 -1.04 -21.28
C LYS A 292 -24.25 -0.60 -22.21
N LEU A 293 -23.33 0.23 -21.72
CA LEU A 293 -22.23 0.78 -22.52
C LEU A 293 -20.97 -0.09 -22.42
N PHE A 294 -20.63 -0.54 -21.21
CA PHE A 294 -19.31 -1.14 -20.92
C PHE A 294 -19.29 -2.66 -20.75
N ARG A 295 -20.45 -3.35 -20.64
CA ARG A 295 -20.47 -4.83 -20.45
C ARG A 295 -20.37 -5.65 -21.74
N THR A 296 -20.36 -5.04 -22.93
CA THR A 296 -20.11 -5.76 -24.19
C THR A 296 -18.62 -6.13 -24.29
N PRO A 297 -18.21 -7.36 -24.64
CA PRO A 297 -16.83 -7.84 -24.51
C PRO A 297 -15.77 -6.93 -25.13
N VAL A 298 -15.93 -6.55 -26.41
CA VAL A 298 -14.98 -5.67 -27.10
C VAL A 298 -14.96 -4.26 -26.49
N ARG A 299 -16.12 -3.76 -26.02
CA ARG A 299 -16.21 -2.45 -25.37
C ARG A 299 -15.56 -2.44 -23.99
N HIS A 300 -15.64 -3.56 -23.26
CA HIS A 300 -14.96 -3.75 -21.99
C HIS A 300 -13.43 -3.68 -22.17
N GLU A 301 -12.88 -4.46 -23.11
CA GLU A 301 -11.43 -4.49 -23.37
C GLU A 301 -10.87 -3.11 -23.76
N ILE A 302 -11.61 -2.36 -24.59
CA ILE A 302 -11.26 -0.97 -24.96
C ILE A 302 -11.37 -0.03 -23.74
N PHE A 303 -12.40 -0.20 -22.90
CA PHE A 303 -12.59 0.58 -21.69
C PHE A 303 -11.45 0.36 -20.69
N VAL A 304 -11.04 -0.90 -20.47
CA VAL A 304 -9.87 -1.24 -19.64
C VAL A 304 -8.62 -0.57 -20.19
N LEU A 305 -8.38 -0.65 -21.51
CA LEU A 305 -7.22 -0.02 -22.15
C LEU A 305 -7.20 1.50 -21.92
N PHE A 306 -8.35 2.15 -22.04
CA PHE A 306 -8.48 3.58 -21.78
C PHE A 306 -8.13 3.92 -20.32
N ILE A 307 -8.68 3.18 -19.36
CA ILE A 307 -8.40 3.40 -17.93
C ILE A 307 -6.92 3.15 -17.60
N CYS A 308 -6.33 2.05 -18.09
CA CYS A 308 -4.90 1.78 -17.92
C CYS A 308 -4.02 2.87 -18.54
N SER A 309 -4.36 3.34 -19.74
CA SER A 309 -3.61 4.41 -20.42
C SER A 309 -3.72 5.73 -19.67
N PHE A 310 -4.91 6.06 -19.16
CA PHE A 310 -5.14 7.25 -18.35
C PHE A 310 -4.29 7.26 -17.07
N PHE A 311 -4.29 6.16 -16.31
CA PHE A 311 -3.47 6.07 -15.11
C PHE A 311 -1.96 5.97 -15.40
N PHE A 312 -1.57 5.34 -16.50
CA PHE A 312 -0.17 5.37 -16.97
C PHE A 312 0.31 6.81 -17.19
N LEU A 313 -0.48 7.65 -17.87
CA LEU A 313 -0.14 9.05 -18.11
C LEU A 313 -0.04 9.87 -16.82
N ILE A 314 -0.92 9.63 -15.85
CA ILE A 314 -0.83 10.27 -14.52
C ILE A 314 0.45 9.83 -13.80
N HIS A 315 0.78 8.54 -13.85
CA HIS A 315 1.98 8.01 -13.21
C HIS A 315 3.29 8.51 -13.79
N LEU A 316 3.30 9.09 -15.01
CA LEU A 316 4.50 9.73 -15.54
C LEU A 316 5.02 10.85 -14.63
N ILE A 317 4.14 11.52 -13.88
CA ILE A 317 4.52 12.55 -12.89
C ILE A 317 5.31 11.94 -11.73
N LEU A 318 5.01 10.70 -11.33
CA LEU A 318 5.71 10.01 -10.22
C LEU A 318 7.08 9.45 -10.61
N VAL A 319 7.39 9.40 -11.91
CA VAL A 319 8.68 8.94 -12.44
C VAL A 319 9.49 10.10 -13.03
N THR A 320 9.19 11.33 -12.67
CA THR A 320 10.09 12.47 -12.91
C THR A 320 11.16 12.57 -11.82
N GLU A 321 12.14 13.44 -12.03
CA GLU A 321 13.20 13.76 -11.06
C GLU A 321 12.65 14.25 -9.71
N GLY A 322 11.59 15.06 -9.73
CA GLY A 322 10.84 15.48 -8.53
C GLY A 322 9.70 14.53 -8.11
N GLY A 323 9.57 13.36 -8.76
CA GLY A 323 8.46 12.43 -8.55
C GLY A 323 8.38 11.88 -7.12
N ILE A 324 9.51 11.79 -6.41
CA ILE A 324 9.54 11.34 -5.01
C ILE A 324 8.80 12.30 -4.07
N TYR A 325 8.86 13.62 -4.31
CA TYR A 325 8.12 14.60 -3.51
C TYR A 325 6.61 14.51 -3.76
N VAL A 326 6.22 14.30 -5.02
CA VAL A 326 4.80 14.07 -5.37
C VAL A 326 4.31 12.77 -4.73
N PHE A 327 5.12 11.71 -4.77
CA PHE A 327 4.82 10.45 -4.11
C PHE A 327 4.63 10.63 -2.61
N GLN A 328 5.56 11.30 -1.91
CA GLN A 328 5.45 11.55 -0.47
C GLN A 328 4.23 12.40 -0.12
N LEU A 329 3.91 13.41 -0.91
CA LEU A 329 2.69 14.21 -0.73
C LEU A 329 1.43 13.34 -0.85
N ILE A 330 1.38 12.48 -1.87
CA ILE A 330 0.27 11.54 -2.07
C ILE A 330 0.22 10.54 -0.92
N ASP A 331 1.36 10.02 -0.49
CA ASP A 331 1.46 9.01 0.56
C ASP A 331 0.94 9.55 1.89
N TYR A 332 1.36 10.78 2.22
CA TYR A 332 0.99 11.43 3.46
C TYR A 332 -0.47 11.88 3.51
N TYR A 333 -1.04 12.38 2.39
CA TYR A 333 -2.35 13.03 2.37
C TYR A 333 -3.49 12.28 1.65
N SER A 334 -3.22 11.40 0.69
CA SER A 334 -4.30 10.86 -0.17
C SER A 334 -5.19 9.84 0.54
N CYS A 335 -4.56 8.97 1.33
CA CYS A 335 -5.21 7.88 2.01
C CYS A 335 -4.97 7.95 3.52
N THR A 336 -5.07 9.14 4.13
CA THR A 336 -4.71 9.34 5.55
C THR A 336 -5.48 8.43 6.51
N ARG A 337 -4.88 8.20 7.69
CA ARG A 337 -5.52 7.55 8.84
C ARG A 337 -6.89 8.16 9.13
N ALA A 338 -6.99 9.48 9.17
CA ALA A 338 -8.26 10.18 9.36
C ALA A 338 -9.32 9.82 8.31
N CYS A 339 -8.95 9.76 7.03
CA CYS A 339 -9.88 9.34 5.99
C CYS A 339 -10.39 7.92 6.21
N GLN A 340 -9.53 6.99 6.63
CA GLN A 340 -9.90 5.60 6.90
C GLN A 340 -10.81 5.49 8.11
N ASP A 341 -10.42 6.07 9.23
CA ASP A 341 -11.18 6.05 10.48
C ASP A 341 -12.59 6.63 10.28
N PHE A 342 -12.68 7.80 9.63
CA PHE A 342 -13.97 8.43 9.32
C PHE A 342 -14.86 7.52 8.46
N MET A 343 -14.28 6.86 7.45
CA MET A 343 -15.04 5.93 6.61
C MET A 343 -15.45 4.66 7.35
N ALA A 344 -14.60 4.13 8.23
CA ALA A 344 -14.91 2.98 9.07
C ALA A 344 -16.09 3.29 10.01
N VAL A 345 -16.08 4.46 10.66
CA VAL A 345 -17.21 4.93 11.49
C VAL A 345 -18.48 5.03 10.66
N CYS A 346 -18.42 5.69 9.50
CA CYS A 346 -19.58 5.84 8.63
C CYS A 346 -20.15 4.49 8.18
N GLN A 347 -19.30 3.53 7.83
CA GLN A 347 -19.71 2.18 7.41
C GLN A 347 -20.34 1.40 8.57
N CYS A 348 -19.74 1.45 9.77
CA CYS A 348 -20.29 0.77 10.94
C CYS A 348 -21.61 1.40 11.41
N LEU A 349 -21.77 2.72 11.34
CA LEU A 349 -23.05 3.38 11.63
C LEU A 349 -24.13 3.00 10.62
N ALA A 350 -23.77 3.00 9.32
CA ALA A 350 -24.69 2.60 8.26
C ALA A 350 -25.15 1.14 8.42
N MET A 351 -24.22 0.21 8.60
CA MET A 351 -24.51 -1.22 8.73
C MET A 351 -25.14 -1.59 10.08
N GLY A 352 -24.56 -1.11 11.18
CA GLY A 352 -24.94 -1.52 12.54
C GLY A 352 -26.22 -0.87 13.06
N TRP A 353 -26.49 0.38 12.68
CA TRP A 353 -27.58 1.18 13.24
C TRP A 353 -28.64 1.62 12.23
N ILE A 354 -28.25 2.06 11.03
CA ILE A 354 -29.21 2.53 10.02
C ILE A 354 -29.89 1.35 9.33
N PHE A 355 -29.10 0.41 8.79
CA PHE A 355 -29.59 -0.83 8.18
C PHE A 355 -30.00 -1.87 9.23
N GLY A 356 -29.29 -1.89 10.36
CA GLY A 356 -29.56 -2.77 11.48
C GLY A 356 -28.68 -4.02 11.46
N ALA A 357 -27.89 -4.20 12.52
CA ALA A 357 -26.98 -5.33 12.65
C ALA A 357 -27.68 -6.71 12.65
N ASP A 358 -28.95 -6.78 13.07
CA ASP A 358 -29.75 -8.01 13.01
C ASP A 358 -30.13 -8.39 11.59
N ASN A 359 -30.53 -7.41 10.77
CA ASN A 359 -30.82 -7.61 9.35
C ASN A 359 -29.56 -8.11 8.64
N PHE A 360 -28.41 -7.47 8.89
CA PHE A 360 -27.14 -7.90 8.33
C PHE A 360 -26.74 -9.32 8.78
N SER A 361 -26.96 -9.66 10.05
CA SER A 361 -26.72 -11.02 10.55
C SER A 361 -27.63 -12.07 9.93
N ASN A 362 -28.88 -11.70 9.60
CA ASN A 362 -29.82 -12.57 8.91
C ASN A 362 -29.38 -12.81 7.46
N ILE A 363 -28.89 -11.79 6.75
CA ILE A 363 -28.35 -11.92 5.39
C ILE A 363 -27.14 -12.87 5.39
N ILE A 364 -26.20 -12.72 6.33
CA ILE A 364 -25.06 -13.63 6.43
C ILE A 364 -25.53 -15.07 6.70
N LYS A 365 -26.56 -15.25 7.54
CA LYS A 365 -27.15 -16.57 7.79
C LYS A 365 -27.80 -17.15 6.53
N ASP A 366 -28.48 -16.33 5.74
CA ASP A 366 -29.09 -16.75 4.48
C ASP A 366 -28.04 -17.19 3.45
N MET A 367 -26.96 -16.42 3.31
CA MET A 367 -25.85 -16.72 2.41
C MET A 367 -25.05 -17.96 2.83
N THR A 368 -24.65 -18.04 4.11
CA THR A 368 -23.67 -19.05 4.58
C THR A 368 -24.29 -20.24 5.31
N GLY A 369 -25.60 -20.18 5.60
CA GLY A 369 -26.30 -21.13 6.46
C GLY A 369 -26.04 -20.94 7.96
N GLN A 370 -25.07 -20.10 8.36
CA GLN A 370 -24.68 -19.89 9.75
C GLN A 370 -24.83 -18.43 10.17
N ARG A 371 -25.46 -18.18 11.32
CA ARG A 371 -25.57 -16.83 11.86
C ARG A 371 -24.21 -16.41 12.43
N PRO A 372 -23.71 -15.19 12.13
CA PRO A 372 -22.46 -14.71 12.69
C PRO A 372 -22.55 -14.62 14.23
N SER A 373 -21.40 -14.78 14.88
CA SER A 373 -21.30 -14.65 16.35
C SER A 373 -21.78 -13.28 16.82
N VAL A 374 -22.42 -13.26 18.00
CA VAL A 374 -22.84 -12.03 18.69
C VAL A 374 -21.66 -11.10 18.93
N PHE A 375 -20.45 -11.64 19.07
CA PHE A 375 -19.21 -10.87 19.19
C PHE A 375 -19.06 -9.86 18.04
N PHE A 376 -19.19 -10.29 16.78
CA PHE A 376 -19.06 -9.39 15.63
C PHE A 376 -20.15 -8.32 15.60
N LYS A 377 -21.38 -8.70 15.97
CA LYS A 377 -22.49 -7.76 16.10
C LYS A 377 -22.17 -6.66 17.13
N LEU A 378 -21.61 -7.02 18.29
CA LEU A 378 -21.18 -6.06 19.30
C LEU A 378 -20.01 -5.20 18.80
N CYS A 379 -19.05 -5.79 18.10
CA CYS A 379 -17.93 -5.07 17.50
C CYS A 379 -18.39 -3.96 16.56
N TRP A 380 -19.21 -4.30 15.55
CA TRP A 380 -19.68 -3.36 14.55
C TRP A 380 -20.57 -2.26 15.13
N LYS A 381 -21.32 -2.56 16.19
CA LYS A 381 -22.30 -1.63 16.75
C LYS A 381 -21.74 -0.72 17.84
N TYR A 382 -20.84 -1.23 18.69
CA TYR A 382 -20.48 -0.57 19.94
C TYR A 382 -18.97 -0.44 20.18
N ILE A 383 -18.13 -1.29 19.59
CA ILE A 383 -16.67 -1.26 19.89
C ILE A 383 -15.91 -0.48 18.82
N ILE A 384 -16.09 -0.85 17.55
CA ILE A 384 -15.35 -0.24 16.43
C ILE A 384 -15.70 1.25 16.27
N PRO A 385 -16.98 1.69 16.25
CA PRO A 385 -17.27 3.09 16.00
C PRO A 385 -16.64 4.05 17.03
N PRO A 386 -16.73 3.82 18.35
CA PRO A 386 -16.07 4.69 19.31
C PRO A 386 -14.54 4.68 19.22
N LEU A 387 -13.92 3.50 19.06
CA LEU A 387 -12.46 3.41 18.92
C LEU A 387 -11.95 4.18 17.70
N MET A 388 -12.63 4.05 16.57
CA MET A 388 -12.28 4.77 15.34
C MET A 388 -12.55 6.27 15.48
N MET A 389 -13.60 6.67 16.18
CA MET A 389 -13.85 8.09 16.46
C MET A 389 -12.76 8.69 17.36
N ILE A 390 -12.29 7.96 18.38
CA ILE A 390 -11.19 8.41 19.24
C ILE A 390 -9.90 8.56 18.41
N SER A 391 -9.53 7.54 17.63
CA SER A 391 -8.36 7.60 16.73
C SER A 391 -8.43 8.79 15.77
N PHE A 392 -9.61 9.01 15.16
CA PHE A 392 -9.86 10.15 14.29
C PHE A 392 -9.65 11.50 14.99
N ILE A 393 -10.15 11.66 16.21
CA ILE A 393 -9.99 12.89 16.99
C ILE A 393 -8.52 13.09 17.37
N VAL A 394 -7.82 12.05 17.82
CA VAL A 394 -6.39 12.12 18.16
C VAL A 394 -5.56 12.55 16.95
N TYR A 395 -5.81 11.97 15.76
CA TYR A 395 -5.14 12.38 14.53
C TYR A 395 -5.35 13.87 14.20
N LEU A 396 -6.54 14.41 14.45
CA LEU A 396 -6.81 15.83 14.20
C LEU A 396 -6.12 16.76 15.22
N VAL A 397 -5.94 16.31 16.46
CA VAL A 397 -5.28 17.08 17.52
C VAL A 397 -3.76 17.07 17.36
N ASP A 398 -3.18 15.91 17.06
CA ASP A 398 -1.71 15.71 16.92
C ASP A 398 -1.23 15.84 15.46
N TYR A 399 -1.93 16.63 14.65
CA TYR A 399 -1.55 16.84 13.26
C TYR A 399 -0.18 17.53 13.16
N LYS A 400 0.71 16.94 12.35
CA LYS A 400 2.01 17.50 11.99
C LYS A 400 2.03 17.79 10.49
N HIS A 401 2.83 18.78 10.08
CA HIS A 401 3.04 19.03 8.66
C HIS A 401 4.01 17.99 8.07
N LEU A 402 3.85 17.70 6.78
CA LEU A 402 4.77 16.84 6.04
C LEU A 402 6.11 17.55 5.83
N GLU A 403 7.20 16.94 6.28
CA GLU A 403 8.58 17.43 6.12
C GLU A 403 9.48 16.29 5.60
N VAL A 404 10.49 16.60 4.78
CA VAL A 404 11.44 15.59 4.25
C VAL A 404 12.83 15.81 4.87
N ASN A 405 13.27 14.81 5.64
CA ASN A 405 14.48 14.75 6.48
C ASN A 405 14.83 16.04 7.25
N ASP A 406 13.83 16.85 7.63
CA ASP A 406 13.97 18.13 8.36
C ASP A 406 14.64 19.29 7.58
N TRP A 407 14.93 19.15 6.28
CA TRP A 407 15.55 20.20 5.45
C TRP A 407 14.63 20.73 4.35
N TYR A 408 13.72 19.91 3.82
CA TYR A 408 12.78 20.32 2.79
C TYR A 408 11.37 20.51 3.36
N ILE A 409 10.90 21.75 3.25
CA ILE A 409 9.55 22.18 3.66
C ILE A 409 8.73 22.37 2.39
N TYR A 410 7.56 21.73 2.32
CA TYR A 410 6.68 21.86 1.17
C TYR A 410 6.08 23.29 1.09
N PRO A 411 5.83 23.81 -0.12
CA PRO A 411 5.17 25.10 -0.29
C PRO A 411 3.69 25.03 0.11
N ASP A 412 3.11 26.17 0.50
CA ASP A 412 1.71 26.26 1.01
C ASP A 412 0.67 25.67 0.05
N TRP A 413 0.87 25.82 -1.27
CA TRP A 413 -0.04 25.25 -2.26
C TRP A 413 -0.04 23.72 -2.23
N ALA A 414 1.09 23.09 -1.89
CA ALA A 414 1.20 21.64 -1.79
C ALA A 414 0.47 21.14 -0.55
N TYR A 415 0.56 21.86 0.58
CA TYR A 415 -0.27 21.56 1.76
C TYR A 415 -1.77 21.74 1.48
N ALA A 416 -2.15 22.81 0.77
CA ALA A 416 -3.54 23.03 0.38
C ALA A 416 -4.05 21.91 -0.54
N LEU A 417 -3.22 21.45 -1.48
CA LEU A 417 -3.51 20.29 -2.33
C LEU A 417 -3.64 19.01 -1.50
N GLY A 418 -2.74 18.78 -0.54
CA GLY A 418 -2.79 17.67 0.41
C GLY A 418 -4.12 17.62 1.17
N TRP A 419 -4.48 18.73 1.82
CA TRP A 419 -5.75 18.84 2.52
C TRP A 419 -6.96 18.71 1.60
N ALA A 420 -6.90 19.22 0.37
CA ALA A 420 -7.95 19.01 -0.62
C ALA A 420 -8.11 17.51 -0.96
N MET A 421 -7.02 16.75 -1.07
CA MET A 421 -7.07 15.29 -1.27
C MET A 421 -7.75 14.61 -0.08
N THR A 422 -7.32 14.88 1.15
CA THR A 422 -7.91 14.37 2.40
C THR A 422 -9.41 14.69 2.49
N LEU A 423 -9.76 15.97 2.41
CA LEU A 423 -11.14 16.45 2.57
C LEU A 423 -12.06 15.92 1.48
N SER A 424 -11.54 15.70 0.27
CA SER A 424 -12.36 15.20 -0.82
C SER A 424 -12.90 13.78 -0.58
N SER A 425 -12.23 12.97 0.23
CA SER A 425 -12.72 11.66 0.66
C SER A 425 -13.70 11.80 1.82
N VAL A 426 -13.38 12.61 2.83
CA VAL A 426 -14.20 12.79 4.04
C VAL A 426 -15.54 13.48 3.72
N LEU A 427 -15.51 14.60 3.00
CA LEU A 427 -16.69 15.42 2.72
C LEU A 427 -17.67 14.77 1.74
N MET A 428 -17.24 13.78 0.95
CA MET A 428 -18.12 13.16 -0.04
C MET A 428 -19.30 12.43 0.61
N VAL A 429 -19.14 11.86 1.82
CA VAL A 429 -20.24 11.20 2.54
C VAL A 429 -21.34 12.21 2.95
N PRO A 430 -21.04 13.28 3.71
CA PRO A 430 -22.06 14.26 4.11
C PRO A 430 -22.61 15.06 2.92
N LEU A 431 -21.79 15.43 1.93
CA LEU A 431 -22.25 16.15 0.75
C LEU A 431 -23.23 15.31 -0.08
N TRP A 432 -22.93 14.03 -0.27
CA TRP A 432 -23.85 13.12 -0.96
C TRP A 432 -25.15 12.93 -0.18
N ALA A 433 -25.07 12.78 1.14
CA ALA A 433 -26.25 12.70 1.99
C ALA A 433 -27.12 13.97 1.84
N ALA A 434 -26.53 15.16 1.97
CA ALA A 434 -27.22 16.43 1.81
C ALA A 434 -27.86 16.57 0.42
N GLY A 435 -27.12 16.29 -0.66
CA GLY A 435 -27.64 16.36 -2.02
C GLY A 435 -28.82 15.41 -2.25
N GLN A 436 -28.75 14.18 -1.73
CA GLN A 436 -29.84 13.21 -1.80
C GLN A 436 -31.08 13.63 -0.99
N MET A 437 -30.88 14.36 0.12
CA MET A 437 -31.99 14.92 0.89
C MET A 437 -32.64 16.10 0.20
N CYS A 438 -31.87 16.97 -0.47
CA CYS A 438 -32.39 18.11 -1.22
C CYS A 438 -33.14 17.71 -2.51
N LEU A 439 -32.75 16.61 -3.16
CA LEU A 439 -33.36 16.14 -4.40
C LEU A 439 -34.62 15.28 -4.19
N ALA A 440 -34.89 14.83 -2.96
CA ALA A 440 -36.03 13.97 -2.67
C ALA A 440 -37.28 14.81 -2.41
N SER A 441 -38.36 14.49 -3.14
CA SER A 441 -39.66 15.12 -2.95
C SER A 441 -40.30 14.70 -1.62
N GLY A 442 -40.69 15.67 -0.80
CA GLY A 442 -41.40 15.44 0.48
C GLY A 442 -40.79 16.22 1.64
N THR A 443 -41.37 16.09 2.84
CA THR A 443 -40.78 16.65 4.05
C THR A 443 -39.55 15.86 4.50
N PHE A 444 -38.64 16.48 5.25
CA PHE A 444 -37.42 15.84 5.75
C PHE A 444 -37.68 14.51 6.49
N ARG A 445 -38.80 14.44 7.22
CA ARG A 445 -39.22 13.24 7.94
C ARG A 445 -39.74 12.15 7.00
N GLU A 446 -40.51 12.49 5.99
CA GLU A 446 -41.02 11.52 5.00
C GLU A 446 -39.90 10.93 4.15
N VAL A 447 -38.98 11.77 3.66
CA VAL A 447 -37.82 11.35 2.87
C VAL A 447 -36.91 10.40 3.67
N SER A 448 -36.65 10.70 4.95
CA SER A 448 -35.80 9.87 5.81
C SER A 448 -36.42 8.51 6.17
N VAL A 449 -37.75 8.43 6.24
CA VAL A 449 -38.48 7.16 6.47
C VAL A 449 -38.56 6.35 5.18
N GLN A 450 -38.87 7.00 4.05
CA GLN A 450 -39.01 6.33 2.76
C GLN A 450 -37.69 5.69 2.31
N ARG A 451 -36.55 6.38 2.51
CA ARG A 451 -35.23 5.82 2.18
C ARG A 451 -34.81 4.67 3.11
N ARG A 452 -35.24 4.66 4.38
CA ARG A 452 -35.02 3.50 5.27
C ARG A 452 -35.81 2.28 4.79
N ARG A 453 -37.08 2.45 4.39
CA ARG A 453 -37.91 1.35 3.88
C ARG A 453 -37.40 0.74 2.57
N VAL A 454 -36.75 1.52 1.70
CA VAL A 454 -36.12 0.97 0.48
C VAL A 454 -34.98 0.00 0.83
N LEU A 455 -34.27 0.22 1.94
CA LEU A 455 -33.24 -0.71 2.40
C LEU A 455 -33.85 -2.02 2.93
N ASP A 456 -35.02 -1.96 3.55
CA ASP A 456 -35.75 -3.14 4.06
C ASP A 456 -36.41 -3.99 2.96
N HIS A 457 -36.57 -3.46 1.73
CA HIS A 457 -37.12 -4.20 0.58
C HIS A 457 -36.05 -4.85 -0.31
N VAL A 458 -34.77 -4.63 -0.01
CA VAL A 458 -33.63 -5.27 -0.71
C VAL A 458 -33.15 -6.52 0.06
N SER A 459 -33.60 -6.71 1.31
CA SER A 459 -33.57 -8.00 2.03
C SER A 459 -34.79 -8.85 1.66
#